data_AF-A0A258BMR2-F1
#
_entry.id   AF-A0A258BMR2-F1
#
_cell.length_a   1.000
_cell.length_b   1.000
_cell.length_c   1.000
_cell.angle_alpha   90.00
_cell.angle_beta   90.00
_cell.angle_gamma   90.00
#
_symmetry.space_group_name_H-M   'P 1'
#
loop_
_entity.id
_entity.type
_entity.pdbx_description
1 polymer ?
#
loop_
_entity_poly.entity_id
_entity_poly.type
_entity_poly.pdbx_seq_one_letter_code
_entity_poly.pdbx_strand_id
1 'polypeptide(L)'
;MSNTVSIEGLNKADVLAALYNASKPMGMGFLQAGGAPLNMDRTYAQNLLDLGSDASGDYPAGTASLRRNEVYFDYLHGRPLKLDLSSDTEFNPWGFDRDNGGEGAAQRVIDHLRETGSVTQPDSSSFAMSQMNEDDAMMFLLGALMRGKQ
;
A
#
# COMPACT_ATOMS: atom_id res chain seq x y z
N MET A 1 -2.22 -7.04 -24.86
CA MET A 1 -3.37 -6.77 -23.97
C MET A 1 -2.86 -5.87 -22.87
N SER A 2 -3.43 -4.68 -22.69
CA SER A 2 -3.16 -3.85 -21.51
C SER A 2 -3.69 -4.60 -20.29
N ASN A 3 -2.81 -5.03 -19.39
CA ASN A 3 -3.20 -5.71 -18.17
C ASN A 3 -3.60 -4.60 -17.17
N THR A 4 -4.89 -4.28 -17.06
CA THR A 4 -5.42 -3.30 -16.10
C THR A 4 -5.98 -4.02 -14.87
N VAL A 5 -6.01 -3.34 -13.73
CA VAL A 5 -6.65 -3.83 -12.50
C VAL A 5 -7.94 -3.06 -12.28
N SER A 6 -9.06 -3.76 -12.15
CA SER A 6 -10.37 -3.14 -11.91
C SER A 6 -10.54 -2.70 -10.45
N ILE A 7 -10.86 -1.43 -10.26
CA ILE A 7 -11.24 -0.82 -8.98
C ILE A 7 -12.70 -0.37 -8.97
N GLU A 8 -13.48 -0.77 -9.97
CA GLU A 8 -14.91 -0.44 -10.06
C GLU A 8 -15.67 -0.86 -8.79
N GLY A 9 -16.45 0.08 -8.26
CA GLY A 9 -17.22 -0.11 -7.03
C GLY A 9 -16.41 -0.01 -5.74
N LEU A 10 -15.10 0.25 -5.79
CA LEU A 10 -14.27 0.48 -4.61
C LEU A 10 -14.15 1.98 -4.32
N ASN A 11 -14.00 2.31 -3.03
CA ASN A 11 -13.66 3.66 -2.62
C ASN A 11 -12.17 3.94 -2.93
N LYS A 12 -11.87 5.06 -3.60
CA LYS A 12 -10.49 5.42 -3.98
C LYS A 12 -9.53 5.57 -2.80
N ALA A 13 -10.01 6.05 -1.66
CA ALA A 13 -9.19 6.16 -0.46
C ALA A 13 -8.79 4.78 0.07
N ASP A 14 -9.69 3.79 0.00
CA ASP A 14 -9.35 2.41 0.37
C ASP A 14 -8.34 1.79 -0.59
N VAL A 15 -8.50 2.04 -1.91
CA VAL A 15 -7.55 1.59 -2.93
C VAL A 15 -6.16 2.18 -2.66
N LEU A 16 -6.08 3.49 -2.42
CA LEU A 16 -4.83 4.18 -2.11
C LEU A 16 -4.19 3.62 -0.82
N ALA A 17 -4.97 3.48 0.25
CA ALA A 17 -4.51 2.96 1.52
C ALA A 17 -4.00 1.52 1.39
N ALA A 18 -4.74 0.66 0.70
CA ALA A 18 -4.37 -0.75 0.50
C ALA A 18 -3.04 -0.89 -0.27
N LEU A 19 -2.89 -0.16 -1.37
CA LEU A 19 -1.66 -0.18 -2.17
C LEU A 19 -0.48 0.44 -1.42
N TYR A 20 -0.70 1.52 -0.67
CA TYR A 20 0.32 2.10 0.20
C TYR A 20 0.82 1.11 1.27
N ASN A 21 -0.12 0.43 1.95
CA ASN A 21 0.19 -0.53 3.00
C ASN A 21 0.94 -1.75 2.47
N ALA A 22 0.64 -2.17 1.24
CA ALA A 22 1.32 -3.26 0.55
C ALA A 22 2.66 -2.85 -0.09
N SER A 23 2.93 -1.56 -0.26
CA SER A 23 4.15 -1.08 -0.91
C SER A 23 5.35 -1.11 0.04
N LYS A 24 6.56 -1.35 -0.49
CA LYS A 24 7.79 -1.43 0.32
C LYS A 24 8.45 -0.06 0.47
N PRO A 25 8.77 0.41 1.68
CA PRO A 25 9.61 1.60 1.85
C PRO A 25 10.98 1.41 1.18
N MET A 26 11.43 2.38 0.38
CA MET A 26 12.71 2.33 -0.32
C MET A 26 13.63 3.51 0.04
N GLY A 27 14.92 3.22 0.23
CA GLY A 27 15.97 4.21 0.42
C GLY A 27 15.83 5.06 1.68
N MET A 28 16.53 6.21 1.70
CA MET A 28 16.47 7.17 2.82
C MET A 28 15.16 7.98 2.84
N GLY A 29 14.30 7.85 1.84
CA GLY A 29 13.01 8.54 1.76
C GLY A 29 12.08 8.19 2.93
N PHE A 30 12.18 6.97 3.45
CA PHE A 30 11.48 6.55 4.67
C PHE A 30 11.93 7.33 5.91
N LEU A 31 13.21 7.71 6.02
CA LEU A 31 13.73 8.51 7.14
C LEU A 31 13.28 9.98 7.06
N GLN A 32 13.10 10.50 5.85
CA GLN A 32 12.59 11.85 5.62
C GLN A 32 11.08 11.94 5.83
N ALA A 33 10.34 10.83 5.75
CA ALA A 33 8.88 10.80 5.88
C ALA A 33 8.36 11.25 7.25
N GLY A 34 9.24 11.43 8.25
CA GLY A 34 9.09 12.42 9.34
C GLY A 34 7.75 12.47 10.09
N GLY A 35 7.03 11.35 10.20
CA GLY A 35 5.67 11.30 10.78
C GLY A 35 4.63 10.56 9.93
N ALA A 36 5.00 10.07 8.75
CA ALA A 36 4.13 9.23 7.94
C ALA A 36 3.69 7.95 8.67
N PRO A 37 2.42 7.52 8.50
CA PRO A 37 1.95 6.31 9.14
C PRO A 37 2.59 5.06 8.52
N LEU A 38 2.91 4.08 9.36
CA LEU A 38 3.34 2.75 8.91
C LEU A 38 2.24 2.05 8.12
N ASN A 39 0.99 2.20 8.59
CA ASN A 39 -0.23 1.76 7.92
C ASN A 39 -1.17 2.95 7.73
N MET A 40 -1.54 3.25 6.49
CA MET A 40 -2.53 4.24 6.10
C MET A 40 -3.94 3.69 6.29
N ASP A 41 -4.81 4.49 6.93
CA ASP A 41 -6.24 4.22 7.00
C ASP A 41 -7.01 4.99 5.90
N ARG A 42 -8.31 4.70 5.77
CA ARG A 42 -9.20 5.38 4.80
C ARG A 42 -9.22 6.88 5.00
N THR A 43 -9.28 7.36 6.25
CA THR A 43 -9.41 8.79 6.56
C THR A 43 -8.19 9.56 6.08
N TYR A 44 -6.99 9.06 6.37
CA TYR A 44 -5.75 9.67 5.94
C TYR A 44 -5.62 9.65 4.41
N ALA A 45 -5.97 8.53 3.77
CA ALA A 45 -5.97 8.43 2.32
C ALA A 45 -6.98 9.40 1.67
N GLN A 46 -8.18 9.55 2.24
CA GLN A 46 -9.19 10.49 1.75
C GLN A 46 -8.67 11.92 1.85
N ASN A 47 -8.06 12.29 2.98
CA ASN A 47 -7.44 13.61 3.12
C ASN A 47 -6.37 13.86 2.06
N LEU A 48 -5.56 12.86 1.71
CA LEU A 48 -4.57 13.01 0.63
C LEU A 48 -5.20 13.22 -0.75
N LEU A 49 -6.32 12.55 -1.02
CA LEU A 49 -7.08 12.72 -2.25
C LEU A 49 -7.76 14.10 -2.31
N ASP A 50 -8.30 14.57 -1.18
CA ASP A 50 -8.99 15.86 -1.05
C ASP A 50 -8.02 17.05 -1.12
N LEU A 51 -6.78 16.89 -0.63
CA LEU A 51 -5.73 17.92 -0.60
C LEU A 51 -5.16 18.30 -1.99
N GLY A 52 -5.67 17.72 -3.08
CA GLY A 52 -5.51 18.18 -4.47
C GLY A 52 -4.55 19.36 -4.71
N SER A 53 -3.36 19.11 -5.27
CA SER A 53 -2.35 20.10 -5.75
C SER A 53 -1.69 21.05 -4.73
N ASP A 54 -2.13 21.13 -3.47
CA ASP A 54 -1.58 22.09 -2.50
C ASP A 54 -0.35 21.54 -1.74
N ALA A 55 -0.02 20.26 -1.95
CA ALA A 55 1.12 19.57 -1.34
C ALA A 55 2.47 19.82 -2.04
N SER A 56 2.61 20.88 -2.85
CA SER A 56 3.90 21.30 -3.42
C SER A 56 4.72 22.23 -2.53
N GLY A 57 4.35 22.39 -1.24
CA GLY A 57 5.13 23.12 -0.25
C GLY A 57 5.69 22.17 0.80
N ASP A 58 7.02 22.02 0.84
CA ASP A 58 7.86 21.43 1.92
C ASP A 58 7.41 20.12 2.60
N TYR A 59 6.44 19.38 2.06
CA TYR A 59 6.08 18.04 2.56
C TYR A 59 7.13 17.01 2.12
N PRO A 60 7.65 16.19 3.05
CA PRO A 60 8.62 15.17 2.71
C PRO A 60 7.95 14.04 1.91
N ALA A 61 8.36 13.95 0.64
CA ALA A 61 8.21 12.79 -0.25
C ALA A 61 6.79 12.45 -0.78
N GLY A 62 6.37 13.20 -1.80
CA GLY A 62 5.47 12.66 -2.84
C GLY A 62 5.14 13.69 -3.91
N THR A 63 5.70 13.55 -5.11
CA THR A 63 5.30 14.35 -6.28
C THR A 63 3.92 13.87 -6.75
N ALA A 64 2.86 14.31 -6.07
CA ALA A 64 1.50 14.23 -6.57
C ALA A 64 1.35 15.32 -7.65
N SER A 65 1.46 14.95 -8.93
CA SER A 65 1.13 15.88 -10.02
C SER A 65 -0.38 15.82 -10.22
N LEU A 66 -1.10 16.68 -9.51
CA LEU A 66 -2.55 16.75 -9.60
C LEU A 66 -2.93 17.88 -10.58
N ARG A 67 -2.74 17.67 -11.88
CA ARG A 67 -3.26 18.58 -12.91
C ARG A 67 -4.78 18.42 -13.01
N ARG A 68 -5.55 19.12 -12.15
CA ARG A 68 -7.03 19.31 -12.15
C ARG A 68 -7.98 18.11 -12.40
N ASN A 69 -7.48 16.91 -12.69
CA ASN A 69 -8.19 15.66 -12.98
C ASN A 69 -7.27 14.41 -12.92
N GLU A 70 -5.95 14.59 -12.77
CA GLU A 70 -4.99 13.49 -12.59
C GLU A 70 -4.83 13.21 -11.10
N VAL A 71 -5.06 11.98 -10.65
CA VAL A 71 -4.77 11.52 -9.28
C VAL A 71 -3.60 10.55 -9.36
N TYR A 72 -2.40 11.09 -9.57
CA TYR A 72 -1.20 10.29 -9.78
C TYR A 72 -0.21 10.38 -8.61
N PHE A 73 0.21 9.22 -8.09
CA PHE A 73 1.20 9.09 -7.04
C PHE A 73 2.45 8.38 -7.56
N ASP A 74 3.54 9.11 -7.77
CA ASP A 74 4.82 8.49 -8.14
C ASP A 74 5.46 7.77 -6.94
N TYR A 75 5.54 8.50 -5.83
CA TYR A 75 5.96 8.03 -4.51
C TYR A 75 5.05 8.62 -3.43
N LEU A 76 4.92 7.91 -2.32
CA LEU A 76 4.23 8.40 -1.13
C LEU A 76 5.00 7.94 0.11
N HIS A 77 5.55 8.88 0.89
CA HIS A 77 6.31 8.58 2.12
C HIS A 77 7.49 7.61 1.91
N GLY A 78 8.19 7.77 0.78
CA GLY A 78 9.31 6.90 0.40
C GLY A 78 8.89 5.52 -0.13
N ARG A 79 7.60 5.29 -0.38
CA ARG A 79 7.06 4.07 -0.99
C ARG A 79 6.74 4.29 -2.48
N PRO A 80 7.25 3.47 -3.41
CA PRO A 80 6.95 3.58 -4.83
C PRO A 80 5.52 3.10 -5.11
N LEU A 81 4.66 3.99 -5.59
CA LEU A 81 3.28 3.63 -5.95
C LEU A 81 3.09 3.54 -7.46
N LYS A 82 3.53 4.55 -8.21
CA LYS A 82 3.31 4.66 -9.66
C LYS A 82 1.84 4.49 -10.03
N LEU A 83 0.97 5.06 -9.20
CA LEU A 83 -0.46 4.76 -9.18
C LEU A 83 -1.25 5.94 -9.75
N ASP A 84 -2.02 5.68 -10.80
CA ASP A 84 -2.98 6.62 -11.38
C ASP A 84 -4.41 6.21 -10.99
N LEU A 85 -5.08 7.05 -10.20
CA LEU A 85 -6.48 6.90 -9.77
C LEU A 85 -7.39 7.96 -10.42
N SER A 86 -7.00 8.51 -11.57
CA SER A 86 -7.87 9.42 -12.33
C SER A 86 -9.17 8.71 -12.77
N SER A 87 -9.11 7.43 -13.10
CA SER A 87 -10.26 6.57 -13.39
C SER A 87 -10.93 6.04 -12.11
N ASP A 88 -12.26 5.90 -12.15
CA ASP A 88 -13.05 5.25 -11.09
C ASP A 88 -13.16 3.73 -11.28
N THR A 89 -12.73 3.19 -12.42
CA THR A 89 -13.00 1.79 -12.79
C THR A 89 -11.76 0.93 -12.87
N GLU A 90 -10.61 1.48 -13.22
CA GLU A 90 -9.37 0.70 -13.41
C GLU A 90 -8.10 1.54 -13.34
N PHE A 91 -6.95 0.89 -13.15
CA PHE A 91 -5.63 1.52 -13.29
C PHE A 91 -4.62 0.56 -13.93
N ASN A 92 -3.48 1.12 -14.38
CA ASN A 92 -2.35 0.34 -14.87
C ASN A 92 -1.44 -0.09 -13.70
N PRO A 93 -1.31 -1.41 -13.41
CA PRO A 93 -0.53 -1.90 -12.28
C PRO A 93 0.97 -1.96 -12.54
N TRP A 94 1.44 -1.79 -13.79
CA TRP A 94 2.80 -2.15 -14.18
C TRP A 94 3.88 -1.51 -13.30
N GLY A 95 3.74 -0.21 -12.99
CA GLY A 95 4.71 0.50 -12.16
C GLY A 95 4.71 0.01 -10.70
N PHE A 96 3.53 -0.26 -10.15
CA PHE A 96 3.37 -0.81 -8.82
C PHE A 96 3.97 -2.22 -8.74
N ASP A 97 3.58 -3.11 -9.66
CA ASP A 97 4.01 -4.51 -9.72
C ASP A 97 5.53 -4.62 -9.80
N ARG A 98 6.16 -3.84 -10.69
CA ARG A 98 7.60 -3.81 -10.86
C ARG A 98 8.35 -3.54 -9.56
N ASP A 99 7.85 -2.62 -8.74
CA ASP A 99 8.55 -2.16 -7.54
C ASP A 99 8.10 -2.90 -6.25
N ASN A 100 6.92 -3.56 -6.26
CA ASN A 100 6.27 -4.08 -5.04
C ASN A 100 5.98 -5.58 -5.01
N GLY A 101 6.56 -6.40 -5.91
CA GLY A 101 6.47 -7.87 -5.79
C GLY A 101 6.34 -8.63 -7.10
N GLY A 102 6.50 -7.97 -8.24
CA GLY A 102 6.37 -8.55 -9.57
C GLY A 102 4.92 -8.58 -10.04
N GLU A 103 4.72 -9.25 -11.18
CA GLU A 103 3.43 -9.33 -11.87
C GLU A 103 2.28 -9.79 -10.94
N GLY A 104 1.17 -9.06 -10.99
CA GLY A 104 -0.05 -9.33 -10.23
C GLY A 104 0.01 -8.91 -8.77
N ALA A 105 1.03 -8.17 -8.31
CA ALA A 105 1.09 -7.69 -6.94
C ALA A 105 -0.08 -6.75 -6.62
N ALA A 106 -0.35 -5.78 -7.48
CA ALA A 106 -1.49 -4.88 -7.35
C ALA A 106 -2.82 -5.63 -7.38
N GLN A 107 -2.97 -6.62 -8.27
CA GLN A 107 -4.19 -7.43 -8.35
C GLN A 107 -4.46 -8.15 -7.02
N ARG A 108 -3.47 -8.80 -6.42
CA ARG A 108 -3.61 -9.47 -5.11
C ARG A 108 -4.03 -8.50 -4.00
N VAL A 109 -3.56 -7.25 -4.05
CA VAL A 109 -3.97 -6.21 -3.08
C VAL A 109 -5.43 -5.84 -3.26
N ILE A 110 -5.88 -5.64 -4.49
CA ILE A 110 -7.28 -5.31 -4.79
C ILE A 110 -8.21 -6.47 -4.49
N ASP A 111 -7.83 -7.71 -4.80
CA ASP A 111 -8.60 -8.91 -4.48
C ASP A 111 -8.82 -9.02 -2.96
N HIS A 112 -7.77 -8.86 -2.17
CA HIS A 112 -7.87 -8.86 -0.70
C HIS A 112 -8.79 -7.76 -0.18
N LEU A 113 -8.68 -6.54 -0.72
CA LEU A 113 -9.55 -5.42 -0.35
C LEU A 113 -11.02 -5.72 -0.69
N ARG A 114 -11.29 -6.33 -1.85
CA ARG A 114 -12.65 -6.72 -2.26
C ARG A 114 -13.22 -7.82 -1.38
N GLU A 115 -12.42 -8.83 -1.05
CA GLU A 115 -12.85 -9.98 -0.27
C GLU A 115 -13.10 -9.63 1.21
N THR A 116 -12.28 -8.75 1.78
CA THR A 116 -12.26 -8.52 3.23
C THR A 116 -12.75 -7.14 3.64
N GLY A 117 -12.75 -6.16 2.72
CA GLY A 117 -12.93 -4.74 3.05
C GLY A 117 -11.77 -4.14 3.85
N SER A 118 -10.67 -4.86 4.06
CA SER A 118 -9.51 -4.41 4.82
C SER A 118 -8.47 -3.74 3.92
N VAL A 119 -8.02 -2.55 4.34
CA VAL A 119 -6.90 -1.83 3.68
C VAL A 119 -5.53 -2.33 4.15
N THR A 120 -5.47 -3.24 5.12
CA THR A 120 -4.24 -3.90 5.54
C THR A 120 -4.28 -5.36 5.15
N GLN A 121 -3.19 -5.84 4.54
CA GLN A 121 -2.98 -7.27 4.39
C GLN A 121 -2.53 -7.85 5.73
N PRO A 122 -2.93 -9.09 6.07
CA PRO A 122 -2.26 -9.82 7.15
C PRO A 122 -0.76 -9.82 6.85
N ASP A 123 0.05 -9.41 7.83
CA ASP A 123 1.50 -9.51 7.65
C ASP A 123 1.86 -10.96 7.28
N SER A 124 2.89 -11.15 6.46
CA SER A 124 3.22 -12.49 5.92
C SER A 124 3.43 -13.53 7.02
N SER A 125 3.80 -13.08 8.23
CA SER A 125 3.88 -13.87 9.46
C SER A 125 2.51 -14.23 10.04
N SER A 126 1.52 -13.34 10.03
CA SER A 126 0.17 -13.58 10.54
C SER A 126 -0.65 -14.45 9.58
N PHE A 127 -0.44 -14.32 8.27
CA PHE A 127 -1.03 -15.23 7.28
C PHE A 127 -0.40 -16.63 7.33
N ALA A 128 0.93 -16.70 7.53
CA ALA A 128 1.61 -17.97 7.78
C ALA A 128 1.12 -18.60 9.09
N MET A 129 0.95 -17.83 10.16
CA MET A 129 0.41 -18.32 11.44
C MET A 129 -1.07 -18.72 11.35
N SER A 130 -1.91 -18.01 10.60
CA SER A 130 -3.33 -18.35 10.48
C SER A 130 -3.58 -19.65 9.71
N GLN A 131 -2.60 -20.11 8.94
CA GLN A 131 -2.63 -21.41 8.25
C GLN A 131 -1.82 -22.50 8.97
N MET A 132 -1.09 -22.16 10.05
CA MET A 132 -0.42 -23.13 10.91
C MET A 132 -1.41 -23.68 11.93
N ASN A 133 -1.28 -24.95 12.28
CA ASN A 133 -1.97 -25.48 13.45
C ASN A 133 -1.43 -24.79 14.73
N GLU A 134 -2.23 -24.83 15.80
CA GLU A 134 -1.91 -24.10 17.05
C GLU A 134 -0.55 -24.51 17.64
N ASP A 135 -0.16 -25.77 17.48
CA ASP A 135 1.12 -26.30 17.98
C ASP A 135 2.33 -25.73 17.22
N ASP A 136 2.24 -25.62 15.89
CA ASP A 136 3.30 -25.06 15.03
C ASP A 136 3.45 -23.54 15.23
N ALA A 137 2.32 -22.84 15.41
CA ALA A 137 2.32 -21.40 15.71
C ALA A 137 3.01 -21.10 17.06
N MET A 138 2.74 -21.92 18.08
CA MET A 138 3.38 -21.81 19.40
C MET A 138 4.88 -22.09 19.36
N MET A 139 5.33 -23.06 18.56
CA MET A 139 6.75 -23.37 18.42
C MET A 139 7.53 -22.28 17.66
N PHE A 140 6.89 -21.62 16.70
CA PHE A 140 7.48 -20.45 16.03
C PHE A 140 7.63 -19.27 17.00
N LEU A 141 6.60 -18.96 17.80
CA LEU A 141 6.64 -17.92 18.83
C LEU A 141 7.72 -18.18 19.88
N LEU A 142 7.82 -19.43 20.36
CA LEU A 142 8.85 -19.83 21.32
C LEU A 142 10.26 -19.68 20.72
N GLY A 143 10.44 -20.08 19.45
CA GLY A 143 11.71 -19.93 18.73
C GLY A 143 12.09 -18.48 18.41
N ALA A 144 11.11 -17.57 18.27
CA ALA A 144 11.35 -16.14 18.10
C ALA A 144 11.72 -15.46 19.43
N LEU A 145 11.02 -15.81 20.53
CA LEU A 145 11.34 -15.31 21.88
C LEU A 145 12.74 -15.74 22.35
N MET A 146 13.15 -16.96 22.02
CA MET A 146 14.45 -17.51 22.42
C MET A 146 15.63 -16.91 21.65
N ARG A 147 15.38 -16.27 20.50
CA ARG A 147 16.40 -15.59 19.68
C ARG A 147 16.63 -14.11 20.05
N GLY A 148 15.73 -13.51 20.83
CA GLY A 148 15.84 -12.11 21.29
C GLY A 148 16.68 -11.91 22.57
N LYS A 149 17.34 -12.96 23.07
CA LYS A 149 18.24 -12.89 24.24
C LYS A 149 19.61 -13.47 23.90
N GLN A 150 20.38 -12.75 23.08
CA GLN A 150 21.84 -12.87 23.04
C GLN A 150 22.47 -11.48 23.00
#